data_AF-A0A839J6H5-F1
#
_entry.id   AF-A0A839J6H5-F1
#
_cell.length_a   1.000
_cell.length_b   1.000
_cell.length_c   1.000
_cell.angle_alpha   90.00
_cell.angle_beta   90.00
_cell.angle_gamma   90.00
#
_symmetry.space_group_name_H-M   'P 1'
#
loop_
_entity.id
_entity.type
_entity.pdbx_description
1 polymer ?
#
loop_
_entity_poly.entity_id
_entity_poly.type
_entity_poly.pdbx_seq_one_letter_code
_entity_poly.pdbx_strand_id
1 'polypeptide(L)'
;MRSSSRATRSAALRCLSAALATLSASLRLFLRALSAASRAFSSSRSRRFLRTLVIAKDMFSAFDRADLFAPEVATRYRDRVLAAGGTKDAADLVADFLERPYNFDAYAAWLAQ
;
A
#
# COMPACT_ATOMS: atom_id res chain seq x y z
N MET A 1 26.58 46.18 44.53
CA MET A 1 25.77 46.15 43.29
C MET A 1 26.03 44.93 42.37
N ARG A 2 26.32 43.71 42.88
CA ARG A 2 26.61 42.52 42.03
C ARG A 2 25.71 41.28 42.25
N SER A 3 24.72 41.30 43.16
CA SER A 3 23.88 40.11 43.44
C SER A 3 22.60 40.01 42.58
N SER A 4 22.04 41.13 42.11
CA SER A 4 20.80 41.17 41.29
C SER A 4 20.93 40.51 39.90
N SER A 5 22.14 40.53 39.32
CA SER A 5 22.41 40.00 37.96
C SER A 5 22.47 38.46 37.89
N ARG A 6 22.75 37.76 39.00
CA ARG A 6 22.81 36.29 39.03
C ARG A 6 21.42 35.65 39.15
N ALA A 7 20.51 36.27 39.90
CA ALA A 7 19.14 35.78 40.06
C ALA A 7 18.35 35.86 38.74
N THR A 8 18.52 36.95 38.00
CA THR A 8 17.88 37.18 36.68
C THR A 8 18.38 36.22 35.61
N ARG A 9 19.68 35.89 35.59
CA ARG A 9 20.24 34.85 34.69
C ARG A 9 19.70 33.45 35.01
N SER A 10 19.56 33.09 36.29
CA SER A 10 19.05 31.77 36.69
C SER A 10 17.57 31.58 36.32
N ALA A 11 16.74 32.63 36.44
CA ALA A 11 15.34 32.59 36.04
C ALA A 11 15.18 32.44 34.51
N ALA A 12 15.97 33.18 33.72
CA ALA A 12 15.95 33.09 32.25
C ALA A 12 16.33 31.69 31.73
N LEU A 13 17.35 31.06 32.34
CA LEU A 13 17.76 29.68 32.03
C LEU A 13 16.67 28.64 32.36
N ARG A 14 15.92 28.83 33.45
CA ARG A 14 14.79 27.96 33.82
C ARG A 14 13.59 28.13 32.87
N CYS A 15 13.29 29.35 32.45
CA CYS A 15 12.25 29.60 31.44
C CYS A 15 12.62 28.98 30.09
N LEU A 16 13.89 29.10 29.66
CA LEU A 16 14.37 28.51 28.41
C LEU A 16 14.32 26.98 28.46
N SER A 17 14.68 26.35 29.60
CA SER A 17 14.60 24.88 29.72
C SER A 17 13.15 24.38 29.74
N ALA A 18 12.23 25.09 30.40
CA ALA A 18 10.81 24.76 30.39
C ALA A 18 10.20 24.90 28.98
N ALA A 19 10.58 25.94 28.23
CA ALA A 19 10.17 26.13 26.85
C ALA A 19 10.70 25.01 25.93
N LEU A 20 11.98 24.64 26.04
CA LEU A 20 12.57 23.52 25.30
C LEU A 20 11.92 22.18 25.66
N ALA A 21 11.62 21.93 26.94
CA ALA A 21 10.95 20.71 27.38
C ALA A 21 9.54 20.58 26.78
N THR A 22 8.81 21.70 26.72
CA THR A 22 7.46 21.76 26.13
C THR A 22 7.53 21.54 24.63
N LEU A 23 8.47 22.19 23.94
CA LEU A 23 8.69 22.01 22.49
C LEU A 23 9.06 20.55 22.14
N SER A 24 9.91 19.94 22.97
CA SER A 24 10.33 18.54 22.82
C SER A 24 9.19 17.54 23.08
N ALA A 25 8.29 17.85 24.02
CA ALA A 25 7.11 17.04 24.29
C ALA A 25 6.11 17.11 23.11
N SER A 26 5.85 18.32 22.59
CA SER A 26 4.99 18.53 21.42
C SER A 26 5.54 17.86 20.17
N LEU A 27 6.85 17.95 19.93
CA LEU A 27 7.51 17.26 18.82
C LEU A 27 7.41 15.74 18.95
N ARG A 28 7.57 15.19 20.16
CA ARG A 28 7.42 13.75 20.42
C ARG A 28 5.99 13.26 20.21
N LEU A 29 4.99 14.04 20.63
CA LEU A 29 3.58 13.75 20.35
C LEU A 29 3.29 13.79 18.85
N PHE A 30 3.80 14.80 18.15
CA PHE A 30 3.62 14.95 16.71
C PHE A 30 4.25 13.79 15.93
N LEU A 31 5.49 13.41 16.26
CA LEU A 31 6.17 12.27 15.64
C LEU A 31 5.45 10.94 15.91
N ARG A 32 4.89 10.75 17.12
CA ARG A 32 4.07 9.59 17.44
C ARG A 32 2.77 9.54 16.62
N ALA A 33 2.09 10.67 16.49
CA ALA A 33 0.88 10.79 15.69
C ALA A 33 1.16 10.54 14.19
N LEU A 34 2.24 11.11 13.66
CA LEU A 34 2.67 10.91 12.28
C LEU A 34 3.02 9.44 12.01
N SER A 35 3.77 8.79 12.90
CA SER A 35 4.10 7.36 12.82
C SER A 35 2.87 6.45 12.89
N ALA A 36 1.87 6.82 13.71
CA ALA A 36 0.60 6.09 13.78
C ALA A 36 -0.21 6.25 12.48
N ALA A 37 -0.28 7.46 11.93
CA ALA A 37 -0.94 7.74 10.66
C ALA A 37 -0.30 7.00 9.49
N SER A 38 1.03 6.96 9.39
CA SER A 38 1.74 6.23 8.32
C SER A 38 1.51 4.71 8.38
N ARG A 39 1.42 4.12 9.58
CA ARG A 39 1.13 2.69 9.75
C ARG A 39 -0.31 2.32 9.38
N ALA A 40 -1.26 3.22 9.64
CA ALA A 40 -2.67 3.02 9.28
C ALA A 40 -2.90 3.08 7.76
N PHE A 41 -2.21 3.96 7.03
CA PHE A 41 -2.38 4.11 5.57
C PHE A 41 -1.81 2.92 4.77
N SER A 42 -0.77 2.25 5.26
CA SER A 42 -0.07 1.18 4.51
C SER A 42 -0.76 -0.20 4.58
N SER A 43 -1.77 -0.40 5.43
CA SER A 43 -2.06 -1.74 5.95
C SER A 43 -3.27 -2.50 5.39
N SER A 44 -4.09 -2.00 4.47
CA SER A 44 -5.20 -2.85 3.98
C SER A 44 -5.72 -2.59 2.56
N ARG A 45 -5.66 -1.35 2.06
CA ARG A 45 -6.20 -1.03 0.73
C ARG A 45 -5.19 -1.32 -0.39
N SER A 46 -3.95 -0.87 -0.23
CA SER A 46 -2.87 -1.06 -1.21
C SER A 46 -2.50 -2.53 -1.44
N ARG A 47 -2.52 -3.38 -0.40
CA ARG A 47 -2.19 -4.82 -0.53
C ARG A 47 -3.25 -5.60 -1.31
N ARG A 48 -4.54 -5.32 -1.10
CA ARG A 48 -5.62 -5.93 -1.89
C ARG A 48 -5.59 -5.43 -3.33
N PHE A 49 -5.37 -4.13 -3.54
CA PHE A 49 -5.21 -3.58 -4.88
C PHE A 49 -4.02 -4.22 -5.62
N LEU A 50 -2.86 -4.33 -4.98
CA LEU A 50 -1.68 -4.98 -5.58
C LEU A 50 -1.94 -6.45 -5.91
N ARG A 51 -2.53 -7.22 -4.99
CA ARG A 51 -2.86 -8.63 -5.25
C ARG A 51 -3.86 -8.79 -6.40
N THR A 52 -4.87 -7.93 -6.47
CA THR A 52 -5.86 -7.94 -7.56
C THR A 52 -5.21 -7.52 -8.89
N LEU A 53 -4.31 -6.55 -8.86
CA LEU A 53 -3.61 -6.07 -10.05
C LEU A 53 -2.69 -7.14 -10.64
N VAL A 54 -1.97 -7.89 -9.80
CA VAL A 54 -1.12 -9.01 -10.26
C VAL A 54 -1.98 -10.06 -10.98
N ILE A 55 -3.10 -10.45 -10.38
CA ILE A 55 -4.03 -11.41 -10.98
C ILE A 55 -4.59 -10.88 -12.31
N ALA A 56 -5.02 -9.62 -12.36
CA ALA A 56 -5.54 -9.02 -13.58
C ALA A 56 -4.49 -8.98 -14.71
N LYS A 57 -3.23 -8.68 -14.39
CA LYS A 57 -2.14 -8.68 -15.37
C LYS A 57 -1.82 -10.09 -15.87
N ASP A 58 -1.88 -11.07 -14.99
CA ASP A 58 -1.65 -12.46 -15.38
C ASP A 58 -2.78 -13.02 -16.25
N MET A 59 -4.04 -12.72 -15.94
CA MET A 59 -5.18 -13.05 -16.79
C MET A 59 -5.08 -12.40 -18.17
N PHE A 60 -4.63 -11.13 -18.23
CA PHE A 60 -4.43 -10.44 -19.50
C PHE A 60 -3.35 -11.10 -20.38
N SER A 61 -2.39 -11.84 -19.78
CA SER A 61 -1.35 -12.56 -20.53
C SER A 61 -1.89 -13.72 -21.39
N ALA A 62 -3.09 -14.22 -21.08
CA ALA A 62 -3.75 -15.26 -21.88
C ALA A 62 -4.38 -14.73 -23.17
N PHE A 63 -4.46 -13.40 -23.34
CA PHE A 63 -4.99 -12.78 -24.55
C PHE A 63 -3.85 -12.43 -25.50
N ASP A 64 -4.05 -12.71 -26.79
CA ASP A 64 -3.18 -12.20 -27.83
C ASP A 64 -3.39 -10.68 -27.95
N ARG A 65 -2.30 -9.91 -27.86
CA ARG A 65 -2.37 -8.45 -28.01
C ARG A 65 -2.72 -8.01 -29.43
N ALA A 66 -2.47 -8.85 -30.44
CA ALA A 66 -2.84 -8.59 -31.82
C ALA A 66 -4.31 -8.91 -32.12
N ASP A 67 -4.92 -9.83 -31.35
CA ASP A 67 -6.33 -10.20 -31.46
C ASP A 67 -6.96 -10.48 -30.08
N LEU A 68 -7.28 -9.39 -29.37
CA LEU A 68 -7.89 -9.45 -28.04
C LEU A 68 -9.30 -10.07 -28.05
N PHE A 69 -9.95 -10.16 -29.21
CA PHE A 69 -11.32 -10.64 -29.36
C PHE A 69 -11.39 -12.05 -29.94
N ALA A 70 -10.26 -12.76 -30.01
CA ALA A 70 -10.22 -14.15 -30.44
C ALA A 70 -11.32 -14.95 -29.72
N PRO A 71 -12.29 -15.54 -30.46
CA PRO A 71 -13.53 -16.06 -29.89
C PRO A 71 -13.30 -17.22 -28.92
N GLU A 72 -12.22 -17.97 -29.12
CA GLU A 72 -11.84 -19.07 -28.24
C GLU A 72 -11.51 -18.59 -26.82
N VAL A 73 -10.57 -17.63 -26.68
CA VAL A 73 -10.14 -17.10 -25.38
C VAL A 73 -11.26 -16.30 -24.72
N ALA A 74 -12.02 -15.53 -25.50
CA ALA A 74 -13.15 -14.75 -24.99
C ALA A 74 -14.27 -15.66 -24.45
N THR A 75 -14.58 -16.76 -25.15
CA THR A 75 -15.57 -17.75 -24.70
C THR A 75 -15.08 -18.46 -23.44
N ARG A 76 -13.81 -18.87 -23.39
CA ARG A 76 -13.22 -19.49 -22.20
C ARG A 76 -13.29 -18.54 -20.99
N TYR A 77 -12.95 -17.26 -21.17
CA TYR A 77 -13.06 -16.26 -20.11
C TYR A 77 -14.49 -16.12 -19.59
N ARG A 78 -15.47 -16.04 -20.50
CA ARG A 78 -16.89 -15.98 -20.13
C ARG A 78 -17.31 -17.20 -19.31
N ASP A 79 -17.01 -18.40 -19.78
CA ASP A 79 -17.54 -19.62 -19.19
C ASP A 79 -16.82 -19.99 -17.88
N ARG A 80 -15.51 -19.73 -17.78
CA ARG A 80 -14.69 -20.13 -16.63
C ARG A 80 -14.63 -19.09 -15.53
N VAL A 81 -14.83 -17.80 -15.84
CA VAL A 81 -14.70 -16.72 -14.85
C VAL A 81 -16.04 -16.04 -14.60
N LEU A 82 -16.68 -15.52 -15.66
CA LEU A 82 -17.89 -14.70 -15.50
C LEU A 82 -19.12 -15.53 -15.15
N ALA A 83 -19.32 -16.67 -15.82
CA ALA A 83 -20.45 -17.56 -15.59
C ALA A 83 -20.33 -18.32 -14.26
N ALA A 84 -19.12 -18.71 -13.87
CA ALA A 84 -18.85 -19.34 -12.59
C ALA A 84 -18.98 -18.36 -11.42
N GLY A 85 -18.58 -17.09 -11.59
CA GLY A 85 -18.83 -16.04 -10.60
C GLY A 85 -18.46 -16.44 -9.17
N GLY A 86 -19.42 -16.40 -8.24
CA GLY A 86 -19.20 -16.73 -6.83
C GLY A 86 -19.21 -18.22 -6.46
N THR A 87 -19.20 -19.14 -7.43
CA THR A 87 -19.30 -20.59 -7.14
C THR A 87 -18.00 -21.22 -6.65
N LYS A 88 -16.84 -20.57 -6.87
CA LYS A 88 -15.52 -21.03 -6.43
C LYS A 88 -14.69 -19.85 -5.90
N ASP A 89 -13.58 -20.15 -5.25
CA ASP A 89 -12.62 -19.11 -4.87
C ASP A 89 -12.01 -18.47 -6.12
N ALA A 90 -11.71 -17.18 -6.06
CA ALA A 90 -11.23 -16.42 -7.22
C ALA A 90 -9.89 -16.97 -7.75
N ALA A 91 -9.04 -17.49 -6.86
CA ALA A 91 -7.77 -18.11 -7.26
C ALA A 91 -7.99 -19.36 -8.13
N ASP A 92 -8.99 -20.16 -7.80
CA ASP A 92 -9.32 -21.39 -8.54
C ASP A 92 -9.92 -21.07 -9.91
N LEU A 93 -10.79 -20.05 -9.99
CA LEU A 93 -11.35 -19.59 -11.27
C LEU A 93 -10.27 -19.07 -12.22
N VAL A 94 -9.29 -18.35 -11.68
CA VAL A 94 -8.16 -17.84 -12.46
C VAL A 94 -7.27 -18.98 -12.91
N ALA A 95 -6.99 -19.97 -12.06
CA ALA A 95 -6.20 -21.14 -12.43
C ALA A 95 -6.91 -21.98 -13.52
N ASP A 96 -8.22 -22.16 -13.41
CA ASP A 96 -9.05 -22.84 -14.43
C ASP A 96 -9.03 -22.09 -15.78
N PHE A 97 -9.00 -20.75 -15.77
CA PHE A 97 -8.94 -19.94 -16.99
C PHE A 97 -7.55 -19.95 -17.64
N LEU A 98 -6.49 -19.88 -16.83
CA LEU A 98 -5.10 -19.86 -17.28
C LEU A 98 -4.55 -21.24 -17.62
N GLU A 99 -5.24 -22.31 -17.20
CA GLU A 99 -4.76 -23.71 -17.24
C GLU A 99 -3.44 -23.91 -16.49
N ARG A 100 -3.13 -22.98 -15.57
CA ARG A 100 -1.95 -22.98 -14.70
C ARG A 100 -2.22 -22.12 -13.46
N PRO A 101 -1.47 -22.30 -12.35
CA PRO A 101 -1.47 -21.35 -11.26
C PRO A 101 -1.08 -19.94 -11.73
N TYR A 102 -1.71 -18.92 -11.15
CA TYR A 102 -1.33 -17.54 -11.45
C TYR A 102 0.06 -17.23 -10.90
N ASN A 103 0.82 -16.39 -11.61
CA ASN A 103 2.18 -16.03 -11.24
C ASN A 103 2.44 -14.52 -11.35
N PHE A 104 3.68 -14.11 -11.03
CA PHE A 104 4.07 -12.70 -10.99
C PHE A 104 4.74 -12.21 -12.28
N ASP A 105 4.96 -13.09 -13.26
CA ASP A 105 5.83 -12.82 -14.40
C ASP A 105 5.22 -11.79 -15.34
N ALA A 106 3.92 -11.93 -15.64
CA ALA A 106 3.18 -10.97 -16.46
C ALA A 106 3.15 -9.57 -15.84
N TYR A 107 3.06 -9.50 -14.50
CA TYR A 107 3.12 -8.24 -13.77
C TYR A 107 4.53 -7.62 -13.81
N ALA A 108 5.58 -8.42 -13.62
CA ALA A 108 6.97 -7.96 -13.72
C ALA A 108 7.31 -7.45 -15.12
N ALA A 109 6.90 -8.17 -16.17
CA ALA A 109 7.08 -7.74 -17.56
C ALA A 109 6.32 -6.44 -17.87
N TRP A 110 5.20 -6.17 -17.20
CA TRP A 110 4.48 -4.90 -17.32
C TRP A 110 5.22 -3.74 -16.65
N LEU A 111 5.88 -3.96 -15.51
CA LEU A 111 6.68 -2.94 -14.83
C LEU A 111 7.98 -2.58 -15.57
N ALA A 112 8.49 -3.49 -16.41
CA ALA A 112 9.72 -3.30 -17.18
C ALA A 112 9.49 -2.61 -18.55
N GLN A 113 8.24 -2.27 -18.89
CA GLN A 113 7.87 -1.47 -20.06
C GLN A 113 7.95 0.03 -19.74
#